data_AF-A0A1C6FBJ0-F1
#
_entry.id   AF-A0A1C6FBJ0-F1
#
_cell.length_a   1.000
_cell.length_b   1.000
_cell.length_c   1.000
_cell.angle_alpha   90.00
_cell.angle_beta   90.00
_cell.angle_gamma   90.00
#
_symmetry.space_group_name_H-M   'P 1'
#
loop_
_entity.id
_entity.type
_entity.pdbx_description
1 polymer ?
#
loop_
_entity_poly.entity_id
_entity_poly.type
_entity_poly.pdbx_seq_one_letter_code
_entity_poly.pdbx_strand_id
1 'polypeptide(L)'
;MADRVLEERELEIERLTKQLDYMEQELLEKYCDVGKFVLEKVERENREIDQLTDQVIKVKKELIKVKGEIRCPYCYQYNEPESIYCNRCGKKLEKKKLEEEDD
;
A
#
# COMPACT_ATOMS: atom_id res chain seq x y z
N MET A 1 -16.30 61.54 -22.92
CA MET A 1 -16.67 60.85 -21.66
C MET A 1 -16.85 59.36 -21.89
N ALA A 2 -17.61 58.92 -22.89
CA ALA A 2 -17.76 57.50 -23.24
C ALA A 2 -16.43 56.81 -23.60
N ASP A 3 -15.57 57.44 -24.41
CA ASP A 3 -14.27 56.86 -24.79
C ASP A 3 -13.32 56.63 -23.61
N ARG A 4 -13.31 57.55 -22.63
CA ARG A 4 -12.48 57.42 -21.43
C ARG A 4 -12.93 56.25 -20.53
N VAL A 5 -14.23 56.00 -20.46
CA VAL A 5 -14.80 54.87 -19.71
C VAL A 5 -14.51 53.54 -20.41
N LEU A 6 -14.44 53.53 -21.75
CA LEU A 6 -14.03 52.35 -22.51
C LEU A 6 -12.54 52.04 -22.26
N GLU A 7 -11.68 53.05 -22.34
CA GLU A 7 -10.24 52.91 -22.08
C GLU A 7 -9.96 52.45 -20.64
N GLU A 8 -10.66 52.99 -19.64
CA GLU A 8 -10.56 52.53 -18.24
C GLU A 8 -10.99 51.06 -18.07
N ARG A 9 -12.02 50.61 -18.81
CA ARG A 9 -12.44 49.20 -18.78
C ARG A 9 -11.43 48.28 -19.46
N GLU A 10 -10.83 48.72 -20.57
CA GLU A 10 -9.80 47.94 -21.28
C GLU A 10 -8.56 47.74 -20.40
N LEU A 11 -8.11 48.79 -19.70
CA LEU A 11 -7.00 48.70 -18.75
C LEU A 11 -7.31 47.76 -17.58
N GLU A 12 -8.54 47.81 -17.06
CA GLU A 12 -8.95 46.92 -15.97
C GLU A 12 -9.08 45.47 -16.42
N ILE A 13 -9.57 45.21 -17.64
CA ILE A 13 -9.57 43.88 -18.25
C ILE A 13 -8.14 43.36 -18.37
N GLU A 14 -7.21 44.16 -18.90
CA GLU A 14 -5.81 43.75 -19.03
C GLU A 14 -5.20 43.42 -17.65
N ARG A 15 -5.49 44.24 -16.63
CA ARG A 15 -5.03 44.02 -15.27
C ARG A 15 -5.56 42.71 -14.69
N LEU A 16 -6.86 42.46 -14.82
CA LEU A 16 -7.50 41.26 -14.29
C LEU A 16 -7.06 40.00 -15.04
N THR A 17 -6.89 40.05 -16.36
CA THR A 17 -6.38 38.92 -17.15
C THR A 17 -4.97 38.54 -16.70
N LYS A 18 -4.06 39.51 -16.51
CA LYS A 18 -2.71 39.23 -15.99
C LYS A 18 -2.72 38.62 -14.59
N GLN A 19 -3.63 39.07 -13.73
CA GLN A 19 -3.79 38.49 -12.39
C GLN A 19 -4.31 37.06 -12.46
N LEU A 20 -5.29 36.79 -13.33
CA LEU A 20 -5.82 35.46 -13.55
C LEU A 20 -4.72 34.51 -14.05
N ASP A 21 -3.98 34.91 -15.09
CA ASP A 21 -2.89 34.11 -15.67
C ASP A 21 -1.84 33.74 -14.60
N TYR A 22 -1.47 34.70 -13.75
CA TYR A 22 -0.52 34.46 -12.65
C TYR A 22 -1.08 33.45 -11.63
N MET A 23 -2.33 33.63 -11.21
CA MET A 23 -2.97 32.74 -10.24
C MET A 23 -3.16 31.33 -10.79
N GLU A 24 -3.48 31.20 -12.08
CA GLU A 24 -3.61 29.90 -12.75
C GLU A 24 -2.27 29.17 -12.85
N GLN A 25 -1.19 29.91 -13.17
CA GLN A 25 0.17 29.35 -13.19
C GLN A 25 0.62 28.89 -11.81
N GLU A 26 0.45 29.73 -10.79
CA GLU A 26 0.80 29.37 -9.41
C GLU A 26 0.00 28.15 -8.93
N LEU A 27 -1.30 28.09 -9.25
CA LEU A 27 -2.15 26.96 -8.91
C LEU A 27 -1.65 25.66 -9.58
N LEU A 28 -1.32 25.72 -10.87
CA LEU A 28 -0.79 24.57 -11.60
C LEU A 28 0.53 24.07 -10.99
N GLU A 29 1.45 24.97 -10.68
CA GLU A 29 2.72 24.63 -10.03
C GLU A 29 2.48 23.90 -8.70
N LYS A 30 1.57 24.40 -7.86
CA LYS A 30 1.21 23.71 -6.60
C LYS A 30 0.66 22.31 -6.83
N TYR A 31 -0.21 22.12 -7.83
CA TYR A 31 -0.73 20.80 -8.15
C TYR A 31 0.37 19.85 -8.62
N CYS A 32 1.31 20.33 -9.46
CA CYS A 32 2.45 19.53 -9.91
C CYS A 32 3.37 19.13 -8.75
N ASP A 33 3.70 20.07 -7.87
CA ASP A 33 4.56 19.83 -6.71
C ASP A 33 3.95 18.81 -5.76
N VAL A 34 2.67 18.99 -5.41
CA VAL A 34 1.94 18.06 -4.53
C VAL A 34 1.83 16.68 -5.20
N GLY A 35 1.51 16.63 -6.49
CA GLY A 35 1.42 15.38 -7.23
C GLY A 35 2.74 14.61 -7.19
N LYS A 36 3.86 15.27 -7.46
CA LYS A 36 5.20 14.68 -7.39
C LYS A 36 5.54 14.19 -5.99
N PHE A 37 5.29 15.01 -4.97
CA PHE A 37 5.56 14.63 -3.58
C PHE A 37 4.76 13.40 -3.15
N VAL A 38 3.46 13.37 -3.46
CA VAL A 38 2.59 12.23 -3.11
C VAL A 38 3.05 10.97 -3.82
N LEU A 39 3.35 11.05 -5.13
CA LEU A 39 3.83 9.91 -5.90
C LEU A 39 5.13 9.34 -5.34
N GLU A 40 6.14 10.18 -5.12
CA GLU A 40 7.44 9.76 -4.56
C GLU A 40 7.29 9.14 -3.17
N LYS A 41 6.39 9.70 -2.33
CA LYS A 41 6.11 9.14 -1.01
C LYS A 41 5.44 7.77 -1.12
N VAL A 42 4.40 7.63 -1.93
CA VAL A 42 3.69 6.35 -2.13
C VAL A 42 4.63 5.27 -2.65
N GLU A 43 5.48 5.59 -3.63
CA GLU A 43 6.45 4.63 -4.14
C GLU A 43 7.46 4.16 -3.08
N ARG A 44 7.91 5.08 -2.21
CA ARG A 44 8.82 4.74 -1.11
C ARG A 44 8.16 3.80 -0.11
N GLU A 45 6.98 4.18 0.37
CA GLU A 45 6.23 3.40 1.36
C GLU A 45 5.86 2.02 0.80
N ASN A 46 5.47 1.92 -0.48
CA ASN A 46 5.18 0.63 -1.12
C ASN A 46 6.41 -0.28 -1.15
N ARG A 47 7.60 0.25 -1.49
CA ARG A 47 8.84 -0.54 -1.44
C ARG A 47 9.15 -1.04 -0.03
N GLU A 48 8.93 -0.22 0.99
CA GLU A 48 9.14 -0.62 2.39
C GLU A 48 8.13 -1.68 2.84
N ILE A 49 6.86 -1.54 2.45
CA ILE A 49 5.80 -2.51 2.69
C ILE A 49 6.14 -3.87 2.04
N ASP A 50 6.60 -3.87 0.79
CA ASP A 50 6.99 -5.10 0.09
C ASP A 50 8.15 -5.81 0.82
N GLN A 51 9.18 -5.06 1.19
CA GLN A 51 10.33 -5.59 1.94
C GLN A 51 9.91 -6.18 3.30
N LEU A 52 9.09 -5.46 4.06
CA LEU A 52 8.59 -5.94 5.35
C LEU A 52 7.69 -7.16 5.18
N THR A 53 6.88 -7.20 4.13
CA THR A 53 6.04 -8.35 3.81
C THR A 53 6.88 -9.60 3.56
N ASP A 54 7.94 -9.48 2.74
CA ASP A 54 8.87 -10.58 2.47
C ASP A 54 9.58 -11.06 3.75
N GLN A 55 10.04 -10.14 4.59
CA GLN A 55 10.67 -10.48 5.87
C GLN A 55 9.71 -11.20 6.81
N VAL A 56 8.47 -10.71 6.94
CA VAL A 56 7.43 -11.36 7.76
C VAL A 56 7.13 -12.77 7.25
N ILE A 57 7.01 -12.96 5.93
CA ILE A 57 6.77 -14.27 5.33
C ILE A 57 7.94 -15.22 5.63
N LYS A 58 9.18 -14.75 5.48
CA LYS A 58 10.38 -15.55 5.76
C LYS A 58 10.42 -16.01 7.21
N VAL A 59 10.28 -15.09 8.16
CA VAL A 59 10.31 -15.39 9.60
C VAL A 59 9.15 -16.31 9.98
N LYS A 60 7.93 -16.08 9.46
CA LYS A 60 6.78 -16.98 9.72
C LYS A 60 7.05 -18.41 9.24
N LYS A 61 7.63 -18.58 8.05
CA LYS A 61 8.00 -19.91 7.51
C LYS A 61 9.03 -20.60 8.38
N GLU A 62 10.05 -19.87 8.84
CA GLU A 62 11.06 -20.40 9.76
C GLU A 62 10.44 -20.80 11.10
N LEU A 63 9.53 -19.97 11.64
CA LEU A 63 8.84 -20.26 12.89
C LEU A 63 7.96 -21.52 12.81
N ILE A 64 7.18 -21.66 11.73
CA ILE A 64 6.38 -22.87 11.44
C ILE A 64 7.28 -24.11 11.42
N LYS A 65 8.43 -24.01 10.74
CA LYS A 65 9.39 -25.12 10.63
C LYS A 65 9.98 -25.49 11.99
N VAL A 66 10.42 -24.52 12.78
CA VAL A 66 11.03 -24.76 14.10
C VAL A 66 10.02 -25.31 15.10
N LYS A 67 8.79 -24.81 15.10
CA LYS A 67 7.72 -25.33 15.96
C LYS A 67 7.15 -26.68 15.51
N GLY A 68 7.45 -27.12 14.28
CA GLY A 68 6.84 -28.32 13.71
C GLY A 68 5.33 -28.19 13.50
N GLU A 69 4.82 -26.97 13.30
CA GLU A 69 3.37 -26.73 13.13
C GLU A 69 2.85 -27.49 11.89
N ILE A 70 1.73 -28.20 12.05
CA ILE A 70 1.10 -28.97 10.99
C ILE A 70 0.00 -28.16 10.29
N ARG A 71 -0.01 -28.18 8.96
CA ARG A 71 -1.02 -27.48 8.17
C ARG A 71 -2.27 -28.34 7.99
N CYS A 72 -3.42 -27.79 8.34
CA CYS A 72 -4.71 -28.43 8.07
C CYS A 72 -4.91 -28.58 6.54
N PRO A 73 -5.23 -29.78 6.02
CA PRO A 73 -5.41 -29.97 4.57
C PRO A 73 -6.70 -29.35 4.04
N TYR A 74 -7.65 -29.00 4.93
CA TYR A 74 -8.97 -28.51 4.54
C TYR A 74 -9.12 -26.99 4.58
N CYS A 75 -8.43 -26.30 5.49
CA CYS A 75 -8.53 -24.84 5.65
C CYS A 75 -7.18 -24.11 5.72
N TYR A 76 -6.07 -24.86 5.65
CA TYR A 76 -4.70 -24.36 5.62
C TYR A 76 -4.21 -23.58 6.85
N GLN A 77 -4.96 -23.64 7.96
CA GLN A 77 -4.51 -23.19 9.26
C GLN A 77 -3.34 -24.05 9.75
N TYR A 78 -2.30 -23.42 10.31
CA TYR A 78 -1.25 -24.10 11.05
C TYR A 78 -1.72 -24.38 12.49
N ASN A 79 -1.43 -25.59 12.97
CA ASN A 79 -1.82 -26.10 14.29
C ASN A 79 -0.60 -26.70 14.98
N GLU A 80 -0.62 -26.76 16.31
CA GLU A 80 0.42 -27.44 17.09
C GLU A 80 0.58 -28.90 16.63
N PRO A 81 1.81 -29.45 16.63
CA PRO A 81 2.09 -30.80 16.12
C PRO A 81 1.25 -31.90 16.79
N GLU A 82 0.88 -31.72 18.06
CA GLU A 82 0.09 -32.68 18.82
C GLU A 82 -1.41 -32.60 18.53
N SER A 83 -1.88 -31.56 17.82
CA SER A 83 -3.30 -31.30 17.56
C SER A 83 -3.99 -32.46 16.85
N ILE A 84 -5.13 -32.90 17.37
CA ILE A 84 -5.97 -33.95 16.77
C ILE A 84 -7.03 -33.36 15.84
N TYR A 85 -7.52 -32.15 16.17
CA TYR A 85 -8.50 -31.41 15.39
C TYR A 85 -7.95 -30.03 15.06
N CYS A 86 -8.35 -29.48 13.92
CA CYS A 86 -7.98 -28.13 13.55
C CYS A 86 -8.66 -27.11 14.47
N ASN A 87 -7.87 -26.21 15.06
CA ASN A 87 -8.35 -25.15 15.95
C ASN A 87 -9.21 -24.08 15.25
N ARG A 88 -9.27 -24.09 13.91
CA ARG A 88 -10.05 -23.13 13.11
C ARG A 88 -11.31 -23.75 12.51
N CYS A 89 -11.20 -24.88 11.82
CA CYS A 89 -12.33 -25.47 11.10
C CYS A 89 -12.92 -26.74 11.75
N GLY A 90 -12.34 -27.21 12.87
CA GLY A 90 -12.83 -28.35 13.63
C GLY A 90 -12.63 -29.73 12.97
N LYS A 91 -12.13 -29.79 11.72
CA LYS A 91 -11.86 -31.08 11.04
C LYS A 91 -10.68 -31.80 11.69
N LYS A 92 -10.77 -33.13 11.73
CA LYS A 92 -9.71 -34.01 12.25
C LYS A 92 -8.44 -33.86 11.39
N LEU A 93 -7.28 -33.77 12.04
CA LEU A 93 -5.98 -33.70 11.40
C LEU A 93 -5.42 -35.11 11.28
N GLU A 94 -5.06 -35.51 10.06
CA GLU A 94 -4.39 -36.79 9.82
C GLU A 94 -2.89 -36.62 10.13
N LYS A 95 -2.41 -37.30 11.16
CA LYS A 95 -0.98 -37.38 11.47
C LYS A 95 -0.39 -38.43 10.53
N LYS A 96 0.41 -38.01 9.53
CA LYS A 96 1.32 -38.96 8.88
C LYS A 96 2.29 -39.43 9.97
N LYS A 97 2.33 -40.73 10.24
CA LYS A 97 3.43 -41.30 11.03
C LYS A 97 4.71 -40.94 10.27
N LEU A 98 5.61 -40.21 10.91
CA LEU A 98 7.00 -40.16 10.49
C LEU A 98 7.49 -41.59 10.71
N GLU A 99 7.57 -42.37 9.64
CA GLU A 99 8.37 -43.59 9.66
C GLU A 99 9.82 -43.11 9.80
N GLU A 100 10.44 -43.53 10.90
CA GLU A 100 11.87 -43.41 11.13
C GLU A 100 12.56 -44.22 10.02
N GLU A 101 13.02 -43.53 8.96
CA GLU A 101 14.08 -44.08 8.10
C GLU A 101 15.39 -43.90 8.86
N ASP A 102 15.65 -44.86 9.76
CA ASP A 102 17.01 -45.30 10.08
C ASP A 102 17.56 -46.03 8.84
N ASP A 103 18.54 -45.44 8.16
CA ASP A 103 19.70 -46.10 7.53
C ASP A 103 20.70 -45.05 6.98
#